data_AF-A0A959KV84-F1
#
_entry.id   AF-A0A959KV84-F1
#
_cell.length_a   1.000
_cell.length_b   1.000
_cell.length_c   1.000
_cell.angle_alpha   90.00
_cell.angle_beta   90.00
_cell.angle_gamma   90.00
#
_symmetry.space_group_name_H-M   'P 1'
#
loop_
_entity.id
_entity.type
_entity.pdbx_description
1 polymer ?
#
loop_
_entity_poly.entity_id
_entity_poly.type
_entity_poly.pdbx_seq_one_letter_code
_entity_poly.pdbx_strand_id
1 'polypeptide(L)'
;MLFALLVLATLPLSALFAQPTTAGTEFWIGYMENIDLLFNDEPRFVVQTTAEEDANVTISVPATGLTFNFVSPAGFVTDFPLPQAVWYSEQSEIVDNKGIRVTADRPIQVRAFHYRAYFSESSLVLPVEELGTEYRVSCYLDEDQSQDSPTCLVIVSTADATEVEITPTALTEGLHPGGAPFSVVLDEGQSYQVQSAGDLTGTLIR
;
A
#
# COMPACT_ATOMS: atom_id res chain seq x y z
N MET A 1 44.96 4.72 54.17
CA MET A 1 44.48 5.12 52.83
C MET A 1 43.78 3.92 52.22
N LEU A 2 42.46 3.96 52.11
CA LEU A 2 41.66 2.88 51.51
C LEU A 2 41.25 3.36 50.10
N PHE A 3 41.74 2.68 49.06
CA PHE A 3 41.34 2.94 47.67
C PHE A 3 40.07 2.13 47.39
N ALA A 4 38.96 2.81 47.10
CA ALA A 4 37.75 2.17 46.60
C ALA A 4 37.88 1.98 45.08
N LEU A 5 37.85 0.74 44.63
CA LEU A 5 37.86 0.37 43.22
C LEU A 5 36.42 0.47 42.68
N LEU A 6 36.18 1.44 41.81
CA LEU A 6 34.91 1.58 41.09
C LEU A 6 34.91 0.61 39.91
N VAL A 7 34.10 -0.44 39.96
CA VAL A 7 33.88 -1.35 38.82
C VAL A 7 32.79 -0.73 37.95
N LEU A 8 33.18 -0.23 36.77
CA LEU A 8 32.26 0.28 35.76
C LEU A 8 31.69 -0.92 34.98
N ALA A 9 30.42 -1.27 35.22
CA ALA A 9 29.75 -2.33 34.47
C ALA A 9 29.48 -1.85 33.03
N THR A 10 30.10 -2.51 32.05
CA THR A 10 29.83 -2.30 30.62
C THR A 10 28.50 -2.98 30.26
N LEU A 11 27.43 -2.19 30.14
CA LEU A 11 26.16 -2.67 29.59
C LEU A 11 26.34 -3.06 28.11
N PRO A 12 25.85 -4.22 27.65
CA PRO A 12 25.86 -4.56 26.23
C PRO A 12 24.96 -3.58 25.48
N LEU A 13 25.51 -2.97 24.43
CA LEU A 13 24.78 -2.08 23.53
C LEU A 13 23.85 -2.94 22.66
N SER A 14 22.62 -3.14 23.12
CA SER A 14 21.57 -3.71 22.27
C SER A 14 21.34 -2.76 21.09
N ALA A 15 21.33 -3.28 19.87
CA ALA A 15 20.89 -2.50 18.72
C ALA A 15 19.43 -2.08 18.95
N LEU A 16 19.21 -0.78 19.16
CA LEU A 16 17.87 -0.21 19.17
C LEU A 16 17.44 -0.11 17.71
N PHE A 17 16.52 -0.98 17.29
CA PHE A 17 15.79 -0.74 16.06
C PHE A 17 14.85 0.43 16.31
N ALA A 18 15.02 1.51 15.53
CA ALA A 18 14.07 2.62 15.56
C ALA A 18 12.69 2.12 15.11
N GLN A 19 11.64 2.74 15.61
CA GLN A 19 10.29 2.46 15.12
C GLN A 19 10.20 2.88 13.64
N PRO A 20 9.55 2.08 12.77
CA PRO A 20 9.32 2.47 11.39
C PRO A 20 8.71 3.86 11.30
N THR A 21 9.31 4.75 10.52
CA THR A 21 8.75 6.08 10.27
C THR A 21 7.59 5.99 9.28
N THR A 22 6.63 6.90 9.41
CA THR A 22 5.57 7.09 8.40
C THR A 22 5.87 8.27 7.49
N ALA A 23 6.91 9.04 7.84
CA ALA A 23 7.40 10.16 7.05
C ALA A 23 8.59 9.71 6.19
N GLY A 24 8.55 10.05 4.90
CA GLY A 24 9.59 9.74 3.93
C GLY A 24 9.38 10.52 2.64
N THR A 25 10.16 10.21 1.59
CA THR A 25 10.18 10.99 0.34
C THR A 25 9.68 10.23 -0.88
N GLU A 26 9.41 8.93 -0.75
CA GLU A 26 8.92 8.08 -1.84
C GLU A 26 7.93 7.04 -1.33
N PHE A 27 6.80 6.92 -2.02
CA PHE A 27 5.69 6.05 -1.68
C PHE A 27 5.07 5.46 -2.94
N TRP A 28 4.43 4.30 -2.77
CA TRP A 28 3.62 3.66 -3.81
C TRP A 28 2.22 3.36 -3.29
N ILE A 29 1.22 3.67 -4.11
CA ILE A 29 -0.19 3.48 -3.81
C ILE A 29 -0.79 2.53 -4.84
N GLY A 30 -1.57 1.56 -4.36
CA GLY A 30 -2.52 0.78 -5.15
C GLY A 30 -3.91 0.92 -4.55
N TYR A 31 -4.92 1.08 -5.41
CA TYR A 31 -6.31 0.99 -5.02
C TYR A 31 -6.88 -0.38 -5.41
N MET A 32 -7.80 -0.88 -4.59
CA MET A 32 -8.54 -2.11 -4.87
C MET A 32 -9.81 -1.81 -5.67
N GLU A 33 -10.28 -2.83 -6.39
CA GLU A 33 -11.49 -2.76 -7.17
C GLU A 33 -12.73 -2.40 -6.35
N ASN A 34 -13.60 -1.63 -6.98
CA ASN A 34 -14.96 -1.40 -6.49
C ASN A 34 -15.90 -2.41 -7.14
N ILE A 35 -16.75 -3.07 -6.33
CA ILE A 35 -17.69 -4.14 -6.73
C ILE A 35 -18.46 -3.89 -8.04
N ASP A 36 -19.11 -2.74 -8.18
CA ASP A 36 -19.74 -2.31 -9.42
C ASP A 36 -19.61 -0.81 -9.59
N LEU A 37 -19.82 -0.28 -10.80
CA LEU A 37 -19.83 1.17 -11.10
C LEU A 37 -21.24 1.71 -11.46
N LEU A 38 -22.29 0.88 -11.34
CA LEU A 38 -23.66 1.21 -11.74
C LEU A 38 -24.46 1.85 -10.60
N PHE A 39 -24.18 1.46 -9.37
CA PHE A 39 -24.83 1.95 -8.15
C PHE A 39 -23.85 2.79 -7.34
N ASN A 40 -24.37 3.64 -6.46
CA ASN A 40 -23.59 4.67 -5.76
C ASN A 40 -22.95 5.66 -6.76
N ASP A 41 -22.52 6.83 -6.28
CA ASP A 41 -21.83 7.78 -7.16
C ASP A 41 -20.49 7.23 -7.65
N GLU A 42 -19.84 7.95 -8.56
CA GLU A 42 -18.53 7.57 -9.06
C GLU A 42 -17.48 7.59 -7.94
N PRO A 43 -16.58 6.58 -7.87
CA PRO A 43 -15.54 6.52 -6.85
C PRO A 43 -14.58 7.70 -6.99
N ARG A 44 -14.16 8.24 -5.84
CA ARG A 44 -13.21 9.34 -5.75
C ARG A 44 -11.97 8.89 -5.00
N PHE A 45 -10.83 9.19 -5.58
CA PHE A 45 -9.53 8.83 -5.05
C PHE A 45 -8.76 10.09 -4.68
N VAL A 46 -8.20 10.11 -3.47
CA VAL A 46 -7.50 11.28 -2.93
C VAL A 46 -6.18 10.81 -2.35
N VAL A 47 -5.10 11.49 -2.73
CA VAL A 47 -3.80 11.40 -2.05
C VAL A 47 -3.77 12.51 -1.02
N GLN A 48 -3.82 12.14 0.25
CA GLN A 48 -3.72 13.08 1.36
C GLN A 48 -2.28 13.10 1.89
N THR A 49 -1.76 14.29 2.15
CA THR A 49 -0.39 14.48 2.67
C THR A 49 -0.37 15.37 3.90
N THR A 50 0.64 15.15 4.75
CA THR A 50 1.02 16.05 5.83
C THR A 50 2.54 16.17 5.86
N ALA A 51 3.06 17.34 6.22
CA ALA A 51 4.48 17.61 6.25
C ALA A 51 4.87 18.45 7.48
N GLU A 52 6.09 18.29 7.97
CA GLU A 52 6.66 19.16 9.02
C GLU A 52 7.30 20.43 8.45
N GLU A 53 7.70 20.38 7.18
CA GLU A 53 8.23 21.49 6.39
C GLU A 53 7.47 21.56 5.06
N ASP A 54 7.39 22.74 4.43
CA ASP A 54 6.80 22.86 3.10
C ASP A 54 7.52 21.91 2.13
N ALA A 55 6.75 21.04 1.47
CA ALA A 55 7.27 20.02 0.56
C ALA A 55 6.61 20.13 -0.82
N ASN A 56 7.41 20.09 -1.88
CA ASN A 56 6.91 19.93 -3.24
C ASN A 56 6.67 18.44 -3.49
N VAL A 57 5.43 18.09 -3.81
CA VAL A 57 4.97 16.72 -4.00
C VAL A 57 4.63 16.49 -5.47
N THR A 58 5.12 15.38 -6.00
CA THR A 58 4.81 14.89 -7.34
C THR A 58 4.10 13.55 -7.23
N ILE A 59 2.90 13.46 -7.81
CA ILE A 59 2.19 12.20 -8.04
C ILE A 59 2.44 11.81 -9.49
N SER A 60 2.90 10.60 -9.74
CA SER A 60 3.16 10.07 -11.07
C SER A 60 2.53 8.70 -11.27
N VAL A 61 2.10 8.43 -12.50
CA VAL A 61 1.51 7.15 -12.92
C VAL A 61 2.40 6.62 -14.06
N PRO A 62 3.47 5.89 -13.75
CA PRO A 62 4.58 5.63 -14.68
C PRO A 62 4.13 5.08 -16.03
N ALA A 63 3.18 4.15 -16.03
CA ALA A 63 2.68 3.51 -17.25
C ALA A 63 1.95 4.45 -18.22
N THR A 64 1.39 5.56 -17.74
CA THR A 64 0.69 6.55 -18.56
C THR A 64 1.50 7.82 -18.78
N GLY A 65 2.55 8.04 -17.99
CA GLY A 65 3.31 9.28 -17.93
C GLY A 65 2.54 10.45 -17.28
N LEU A 66 1.33 10.23 -16.75
CA LEU A 66 0.58 11.26 -16.04
C LEU A 66 1.37 11.71 -14.81
N THR A 67 1.44 13.03 -14.61
CA THR A 67 2.14 13.65 -13.50
C THR A 67 1.33 14.84 -12.98
N PHE A 68 1.23 14.94 -11.66
CA PHE A 68 0.59 16.04 -10.96
C PHE A 68 1.53 16.58 -9.90
N ASN A 69 1.56 17.91 -9.74
CA ASN A 69 2.41 18.56 -8.75
C ASN A 69 1.57 19.45 -7.85
N PHE A 70 1.87 19.44 -6.56
CA PHE A 70 1.26 20.32 -5.57
C PHE A 70 2.23 20.54 -4.39
N VAL A 71 1.87 21.45 -3.49
CA VAL A 71 2.64 21.71 -2.27
C VAL A 71 1.90 21.13 -1.08
N SER A 72 2.61 20.39 -0.22
CA SER A 72 2.15 20.01 1.12
C SER A 72 2.76 21.01 2.11
N PRO A 73 1.98 21.98 2.63
CA PRO A 73 2.50 23.00 3.52
C PRO A 73 2.69 22.45 4.94
N ALA A 74 3.69 22.99 5.64
CA ALA A 74 4.06 22.59 6.99
C ALA A 74 2.89 22.68 7.97
N GLY A 75 2.61 21.59 8.68
CA GLY A 75 1.61 21.53 9.75
C GLY A 75 0.14 21.45 9.29
N PHE A 76 -0.11 21.27 7.99
CA PHE A 76 -1.46 21.13 7.45
C PHE A 76 -1.67 19.77 6.78
N VAL A 77 -2.93 19.34 6.77
CA VAL A 77 -3.41 18.24 5.94
C VAL A 77 -3.76 18.80 4.56
N THR A 78 -3.21 18.21 3.51
CA THR A 78 -3.49 18.60 2.12
C THR A 78 -4.06 17.43 1.34
N ASP A 79 -5.27 17.61 0.81
CA ASP A 79 -5.93 16.65 -0.06
C ASP A 79 -5.65 16.99 -1.52
N PHE A 80 -5.11 16.02 -2.26
CA PHE A 80 -5.01 16.08 -3.71
C PHE A 80 -6.00 15.07 -4.33
N PRO A 81 -7.16 15.52 -4.85
CA PRO A 81 -8.08 14.62 -5.55
C PRO A 81 -7.49 14.22 -6.91
N LEU A 82 -7.38 12.93 -7.17
CA LEU A 82 -7.00 12.42 -8.48
C LEU A 82 -8.11 12.72 -9.50
N PRO A 83 -7.77 12.96 -10.78
CA PRO A 83 -8.78 13.07 -11.83
C PRO A 83 -9.71 11.86 -11.86
N GLN A 84 -10.96 12.11 -12.23
CA GLN A 84 -11.98 11.08 -12.32
C GLN A 84 -11.60 10.03 -13.37
N ALA A 85 -11.24 8.84 -12.91
CA ALA A 85 -10.78 7.70 -13.69
C ALA A 85 -10.79 6.43 -12.82
N VAL A 86 -10.57 5.27 -13.47
CA VAL A 86 -10.38 3.98 -12.78
C VAL A 86 -8.89 3.78 -12.46
N TRP A 87 -8.56 3.87 -11.17
CA TRP A 87 -7.19 3.79 -10.62
C TRP A 87 -6.83 2.43 -10.02
N TYR A 88 -7.66 1.41 -10.26
CA TYR A 88 -7.48 0.03 -9.79
C TYR A 88 -7.60 -0.96 -10.97
N SER A 89 -7.25 -2.22 -10.74
CA SER A 89 -7.48 -3.32 -11.70
C SER A 89 -8.94 -3.77 -11.63
N GLU A 90 -9.60 -3.92 -12.77
CA GLU A 90 -10.99 -4.41 -12.86
C GLU A 90 -11.07 -5.95 -13.00
N GLN A 91 -9.94 -6.63 -12.82
CA GLN A 91 -9.84 -8.08 -12.88
C GLN A 91 -8.85 -8.59 -11.83
N SER A 92 -9.20 -9.72 -11.23
CA SER A 92 -8.32 -10.51 -10.37
C SER A 92 -7.18 -11.15 -11.16
N GLU A 93 -6.01 -11.21 -10.56
CA GLU A 93 -4.85 -12.00 -10.99
C GLU A 93 -4.34 -11.68 -12.41
N ILE A 94 -4.46 -10.41 -12.80
CA ILE A 94 -3.78 -9.84 -13.96
C ILE A 94 -2.67 -8.88 -13.54
N VAL A 95 -1.59 -8.86 -14.32
CA VAL A 95 -0.58 -7.80 -14.22
C VAL A 95 -1.17 -6.55 -14.89
N ASP A 96 -1.41 -5.52 -14.08
CA ASP A 96 -1.94 -4.24 -14.55
C ASP A 96 -0.97 -3.09 -14.19
N ASN A 97 -1.22 -1.92 -14.75
CA ASN A 97 -0.36 -0.75 -14.70
C ASN A 97 -0.98 0.36 -13.85
N LYS A 98 -1.41 0.02 -12.62
CA LYS A 98 -2.18 0.89 -11.74
C LYS A 98 -1.39 1.46 -10.56
N GLY A 99 -0.09 1.16 -10.45
CA GLY A 99 0.76 1.74 -9.44
C GLY A 99 0.85 3.26 -9.56
N ILE A 100 0.64 3.95 -8.44
CA ILE A 100 0.75 5.41 -8.34
C ILE A 100 1.94 5.72 -7.44
N ARG A 101 2.96 6.40 -7.97
CA ARG A 101 4.15 6.80 -7.24
C ARG A 101 3.99 8.22 -6.73
N VAL A 102 4.24 8.43 -5.44
CA VAL A 102 4.25 9.75 -4.80
C VAL A 102 5.67 10.03 -4.34
N THR A 103 6.26 11.12 -4.83
CA THR A 103 7.59 11.59 -4.40
C THR A 103 7.51 13.00 -3.84
N ALA A 104 8.38 13.31 -2.88
CA ALA A 104 8.51 14.65 -2.32
C ALA A 104 9.98 15.04 -2.14
N ASP A 105 10.27 16.34 -2.20
CA ASP A 105 11.61 16.87 -1.96
C ASP A 105 11.99 16.93 -0.47
N ARG A 106 11.01 16.80 0.43
CA ARG A 106 11.15 16.71 1.89
C ARG A 106 10.27 15.58 2.44
N PRO A 107 10.59 15.04 3.64
CA PRO A 107 9.77 14.01 4.26
C PRO A 107 8.32 14.47 4.47
N ILE A 108 7.38 13.68 3.96
CA ILE A 108 5.93 13.83 4.15
C ILE A 108 5.35 12.51 4.66
N GLN A 109 4.15 12.55 5.23
CA GLN A 109 3.34 11.35 5.44
C GLN A 109 2.25 11.31 4.36
N VAL A 110 1.93 10.11 3.87
CA VAL A 110 0.96 9.91 2.80
C VAL A 110 -0.17 9.00 3.27
N ARG A 111 -1.41 9.35 2.91
CA ARG A 111 -2.59 8.50 3.05
C ARG A 111 -3.29 8.39 1.70
N ALA A 112 -3.66 7.17 1.34
CA ALA A 112 -4.54 6.90 0.21
C ALA A 112 -5.98 6.88 0.73
N PHE A 113 -6.80 7.81 0.25
CA PHE A 113 -8.22 7.87 0.58
C PHE A 113 -9.06 7.44 -0.63
N HIS A 114 -10.12 6.71 -0.33
CA HIS A 114 -11.17 6.35 -1.27
C HIS A 114 -12.50 6.79 -0.67
N TYR A 115 -13.31 7.47 -1.47
CA TYR A 115 -14.67 7.87 -1.10
C TYR A 115 -15.65 7.46 -2.19
N ARG A 116 -16.78 6.93 -1.75
CA ARG A 116 -17.97 6.68 -2.55
C ARG A 116 -19.20 6.85 -1.67
N ALA A 117 -20.37 7.08 -2.25
CA ALA A 117 -21.61 7.19 -1.51
C ALA A 117 -21.78 5.95 -0.61
N TYR A 118 -21.96 6.20 0.69
CA TYR A 118 -22.11 5.22 1.78
C TYR A 118 -20.83 4.49 2.23
N PHE A 119 -19.69 4.67 1.58
CA PHE A 119 -18.44 3.98 1.92
C PHE A 119 -17.21 4.88 1.75
N SER A 120 -16.37 4.96 2.78
CA SER A 120 -15.08 5.62 2.68
C SER A 120 -14.03 4.83 3.41
N GLU A 121 -12.85 4.71 2.81
CA GLU A 121 -11.71 4.02 3.39
C GLU A 121 -10.44 4.85 3.26
N SER A 122 -9.48 4.56 4.13
CA SER A 122 -8.18 5.21 4.14
C SER A 122 -7.12 4.21 4.53
N SER A 123 -5.98 4.25 3.84
CA SER A 123 -4.78 3.53 4.21
C SER A 123 -3.63 4.50 4.46
N LEU A 124 -2.88 4.26 5.53
CA LEU A 124 -1.58 4.88 5.73
C LEU A 124 -0.58 4.22 4.79
N VAL A 125 0.13 5.02 4.00
CA VAL A 125 1.09 4.53 3.03
C VAL A 125 2.49 4.67 3.62
N LEU A 126 3.18 3.54 3.79
CA LEU A 126 4.55 3.55 4.30
C LEU A 126 5.53 4.02 3.21
N PRO A 127 6.58 4.75 3.57
CA PRO A 127 7.63 5.10 2.63
C PRO A 127 8.39 3.85 2.18
N VAL A 128 8.95 3.88 0.98
CA VAL A 128 9.66 2.73 0.37
C VAL A 128 10.78 2.18 1.27
N GLU A 129 11.46 3.05 2.03
CA GLU A 129 12.54 2.66 2.95
C GLU A 129 12.08 1.84 4.16
N GLU A 130 10.78 1.83 4.46
CA GLU A 130 10.16 1.09 5.57
C GLU A 130 9.39 -0.15 5.09
N LEU A 131 9.41 -0.44 3.78
CA LEU A 131 8.78 -1.64 3.25
C LEU A 131 9.59 -2.89 3.63
N GLY A 132 8.88 -3.90 4.15
CA GLY A 132 9.41 -5.25 4.32
C GLY A 132 9.32 -6.06 3.03
N THR A 133 9.80 -7.30 3.12
CA THR A 133 9.71 -8.30 2.04
C THR A 133 8.77 -9.46 2.41
N GLU A 134 8.06 -9.38 3.54
CA GLU A 134 7.09 -10.40 3.95
C GLU A 134 5.88 -9.69 4.57
N TYR A 135 4.69 -10.02 4.09
CA TYR A 135 3.43 -9.43 4.53
C TYR A 135 2.38 -10.50 4.81
N ARG A 136 1.50 -10.20 5.76
CA ARG A 136 0.26 -10.94 5.99
C ARG A 136 -0.93 -10.07 5.74
N VAL A 137 -1.86 -10.58 4.94
CA VAL A 137 -3.06 -9.87 4.55
C VAL A 137 -4.09 -9.91 5.68
N SER A 138 -4.77 -8.79 5.88
CA SER A 138 -5.97 -8.72 6.72
C SER A 138 -7.13 -8.30 5.82
N CYS A 139 -8.15 -9.15 5.69
CA CYS A 139 -9.35 -8.88 4.91
C CYS A 139 -10.59 -8.85 5.81
N TYR A 140 -11.70 -8.45 5.22
CA TYR A 140 -13.03 -8.64 5.79
C TYR A 140 -13.85 -9.47 4.81
N LEU A 141 -14.30 -10.65 5.25
CA LEU A 141 -15.21 -11.49 4.49
C LEU A 141 -16.64 -11.01 4.69
N ASP A 142 -17.33 -10.68 3.60
CA ASP A 142 -18.74 -10.28 3.65
C ASP A 142 -19.65 -11.50 3.93
N GLU A 143 -20.87 -11.24 4.43
CA GLU A 143 -21.81 -12.28 4.87
C GLU A 143 -22.28 -13.17 3.72
N ASP A 144 -22.35 -12.63 2.50
CA ASP A 144 -22.83 -13.32 1.31
C ASP A 144 -21.81 -14.32 0.73
N GLN A 145 -20.52 -14.18 1.08
CA GLN A 145 -19.39 -14.99 0.61
C GLN A 145 -19.44 -15.21 -0.91
N SER A 146 -19.72 -14.12 -1.62
CA SER A 146 -19.94 -14.15 -3.06
C SER A 146 -18.75 -13.56 -3.82
N GLN A 147 -18.66 -13.89 -5.10
CA GLN A 147 -17.74 -13.21 -6.04
C GLN A 147 -18.15 -11.76 -6.28
N ASP A 148 -19.38 -11.37 -5.94
CA ASP A 148 -19.86 -10.00 -6.07
C ASP A 148 -19.34 -9.13 -4.91
N SER A 149 -18.91 -9.72 -3.79
CA SER A 149 -18.34 -9.03 -2.62
C SER A 149 -17.05 -9.72 -2.15
N PRO A 150 -16.00 -9.81 -3.00
CA PRO A 150 -14.86 -10.65 -2.71
C PRO A 150 -13.97 -10.04 -1.61
N THR A 151 -13.28 -10.90 -0.86
CA THR A 151 -12.08 -10.42 -0.17
C THR A 151 -11.01 -10.09 -1.19
N CYS A 152 -10.24 -9.03 -0.93
CA CYS A 152 -9.31 -8.48 -1.91
C CYS A 152 -8.01 -8.02 -1.25
N LEU A 153 -6.92 -8.14 -2.00
CA LEU A 153 -5.63 -7.51 -1.75
C LEU A 153 -5.08 -6.95 -3.07
N VAL A 154 -4.21 -5.94 -2.99
CA VAL A 154 -3.45 -5.44 -4.14
C VAL A 154 -1.97 -5.30 -3.78
N ILE A 155 -1.11 -5.71 -4.71
CA ILE A 155 0.34 -5.62 -4.63
C ILE A 155 0.78 -4.59 -5.68
N VAL A 156 1.72 -3.71 -5.33
CA VAL A 156 2.36 -2.79 -6.28
C VAL A 156 3.86 -2.96 -6.16
N SER A 157 4.54 -3.20 -7.28
CA SER A 157 5.99 -3.36 -7.29
C SER A 157 6.68 -2.00 -7.32
N THR A 158 7.74 -1.87 -6.53
CA THR A 158 8.57 -0.65 -6.43
C THR A 158 9.83 -0.73 -7.30
N ALA A 159 10.08 -1.87 -7.95
CA ALA A 159 11.26 -2.11 -8.77
C ALA A 159 10.99 -3.13 -9.88
N ASP A 160 11.77 -3.04 -10.95
CA ASP A 160 11.69 -3.97 -12.07
C ASP A 160 12.01 -5.42 -11.68
N ALA A 161 11.40 -6.38 -12.39
CA ALA A 161 11.64 -7.82 -12.22
C ALA A 161 11.53 -8.32 -10.77
N THR A 162 10.58 -7.77 -10.01
CA THR A 162 10.28 -8.23 -8.65
C THR A 162 9.46 -9.51 -8.72
N GLU A 163 10.03 -10.62 -8.28
CA GLU A 163 9.31 -11.88 -8.09
C GLU A 163 8.55 -11.84 -6.76
N VAL A 164 7.24 -12.04 -6.82
CA VAL A 164 6.35 -12.06 -5.66
C VAL A 164 5.72 -13.44 -5.55
N GLU A 165 5.91 -14.11 -4.42
CA GLU A 165 5.26 -15.37 -4.09
C GLU A 165 4.06 -15.13 -3.15
N ILE A 166 2.92 -15.69 -3.52
CA ILE A 166 1.64 -15.53 -2.83
C ILE A 166 1.18 -16.91 -2.38
N THR A 167 0.95 -17.08 -1.07
CA THR A 167 0.29 -18.26 -0.50
C THR A 167 -1.10 -17.87 0.01
N PRO A 168 -2.15 -18.02 -0.80
CA PRO A 168 -3.51 -17.62 -0.43
C PRO A 168 -4.08 -18.53 0.66
N THR A 169 -5.02 -18.06 1.47
CA THR A 169 -5.72 -18.87 2.48
C THR A 169 -7.00 -19.54 1.94
N ALA A 170 -7.54 -19.03 0.83
CA ALA A 170 -8.73 -19.53 0.15
C ALA A 170 -8.46 -19.74 -1.35
N LEU A 171 -9.42 -20.35 -2.07
CA LEU A 171 -9.36 -20.46 -3.53
C LEU A 171 -9.51 -19.08 -4.15
N THR A 172 -8.53 -18.65 -4.93
CA THR A 172 -8.59 -17.36 -5.63
C THR A 172 -9.41 -17.44 -6.92
N GLU A 173 -9.79 -16.28 -7.46
CA GLU A 173 -10.57 -16.21 -8.70
C GLU A 173 -9.84 -16.78 -9.93
N GLY A 174 -8.51 -16.64 -10.04
CA GLY A 174 -7.73 -17.31 -11.08
C GLY A 174 -7.32 -18.75 -10.72
N LEU A 175 -8.04 -19.35 -9.77
CA LEU A 175 -8.05 -20.78 -9.47
C LEU A 175 -6.80 -21.30 -8.74
N HIS A 176 -6.08 -20.44 -8.00
CA HIS A 176 -5.01 -20.88 -7.11
C HIS A 176 -5.61 -21.43 -5.80
N PRO A 177 -5.35 -22.71 -5.45
CA PRO A 177 -5.89 -23.29 -4.22
C PRO A 177 -5.29 -22.66 -2.96
N GLY A 178 -6.12 -22.48 -1.93
CA GLY A 178 -5.65 -22.08 -0.60
C GLY A 178 -4.54 -23.01 -0.08
N GLY A 179 -3.48 -22.41 0.48
CA GLY A 179 -2.29 -23.08 1.00
C GLY A 179 -1.27 -23.50 -0.06
N ALA A 180 -1.55 -23.36 -1.35
CA ALA A 180 -0.62 -23.64 -2.43
C ALA A 180 0.03 -22.33 -2.94
N PRO A 181 1.35 -22.15 -2.83
CA PRO A 181 2.01 -20.94 -3.31
C PRO A 181 2.01 -20.85 -4.84
N PHE A 182 1.96 -19.64 -5.36
CA PHE A 182 2.22 -19.30 -6.75
C PHE A 182 3.01 -17.99 -6.84
N SER A 183 3.65 -17.73 -7.98
CA SER A 183 4.47 -16.54 -8.16
C SER A 183 4.04 -15.71 -9.37
N VAL A 184 4.22 -14.40 -9.27
CA VAL A 184 4.09 -13.42 -10.35
C VAL A 184 5.35 -12.57 -10.40
N VAL A 185 5.78 -12.15 -11.59
CA VAL A 185 6.87 -11.18 -11.76
C VAL A 185 6.28 -9.85 -12.14
N LEU A 186 6.64 -8.80 -11.42
CA LEU A 186 6.14 -7.44 -11.60
C LEU A 186 7.29 -6.47 -11.84
N ASP A 187 7.11 -5.59 -12.82
CA ASP A 187 8.01 -4.46 -13.07
C ASP A 187 7.61 -3.23 -12.24
N GLU A 188 8.48 -2.20 -12.15
CA GLU A 188 8.22 -1.01 -11.36
C GLU A 188 6.87 -0.36 -11.73
N GLY A 189 6.00 -0.18 -10.74
CA GLY A 189 4.68 0.40 -10.88
C GLY A 189 3.60 -0.51 -11.48
N GLN A 190 3.94 -1.76 -11.79
CA GLN A 190 2.92 -2.77 -12.04
C GLN A 190 2.23 -3.19 -10.74
N SER A 191 0.97 -3.54 -10.88
CA SER A 191 0.09 -3.96 -9.79
C SER A 191 -0.50 -5.33 -10.07
N TYR A 192 -0.79 -6.07 -9.00
CA TYR A 192 -1.44 -7.38 -9.05
C TYR A 192 -2.49 -7.47 -7.96
N GLN A 193 -3.75 -7.58 -8.36
CA GLN A 193 -4.88 -7.74 -7.44
C GLN A 193 -5.19 -9.23 -7.28
N VAL A 194 -5.54 -9.68 -6.07
CA VAL A 194 -6.02 -11.04 -5.84
C VAL A 194 -7.35 -10.97 -5.09
N GLN A 195 -8.37 -11.58 -5.68
CA GLN A 195 -9.71 -11.70 -5.11
C GLN A 195 -10.08 -13.16 -4.83
N SER A 196 -11.02 -13.33 -3.91
CA SER A 196 -11.63 -14.61 -3.55
C SER A 196 -12.98 -14.40 -2.87
N ALA A 197 -13.95 -15.25 -3.21
CA ALA A 197 -15.22 -15.36 -2.46
C ALA A 197 -15.04 -15.92 -1.04
N GLY A 198 -13.93 -16.60 -0.75
CA GLY A 198 -13.52 -17.02 0.60
C GLY A 198 -12.57 -16.02 1.28
N ASP A 199 -12.26 -16.25 2.56
CA ASP A 199 -11.43 -15.34 3.38
C ASP A 199 -9.92 -15.41 3.04
N LEU A 200 -9.37 -14.31 2.51
CA LEU A 200 -7.94 -14.13 2.26
C LEU A 200 -7.12 -13.67 3.48
N THR A 201 -7.74 -13.50 4.65
CA THR A 201 -7.03 -13.14 5.89
C THR A 201 -5.98 -14.18 6.23
N GLY A 202 -4.75 -13.72 6.41
CA GLY A 202 -3.59 -14.56 6.70
C GLY A 202 -2.80 -14.99 5.46
N THR A 203 -3.25 -14.65 4.26
CA THR A 203 -2.48 -14.82 3.00
C THR A 203 -1.07 -14.26 3.18
N LEU A 204 -0.08 -15.06 2.83
CA LEU A 204 1.34 -14.72 2.95
C LEU A 204 1.85 -14.21 1.60
N ILE A 205 2.51 -13.07 1.60
CA ILE A 205 3.16 -12.47 0.43
C ILE A 205 4.65 -12.30 0.76
N ARG A 206 5.53 -12.75 -0.13
CA ARG A 206 7.00 -12.63 0.03
C ARG A 206 7.73 -12.43 -1.29
#